data_AF-R7MBZ9-F1
#
_entry.id   AF-R7MBZ9-F1
#
_cell.length_a   1.000
_cell.length_b   1.000
_cell.length_c   1.000
_cell.angle_alpha   90.00
_cell.angle_beta   90.00
_cell.angle_gamma   90.00
#
_symmetry.space_group_name_H-M   'P 1'
#
loop_
_entity.id
_entity.type
_entity.pdbx_description
1 polymer ?
#
loop_
_entity_poly.entity_id
_entity_poly.type
_entity_poly.pdbx_seq_one_letter_code
_entity_poly.pdbx_strand_id
1 'polypeptide(L)'
;MNEADGSWRQISNSKEWCADFIYHVIDETYKQQGKSVPKGLEKELPPGKPHHRVEELKQWGITNDKYIQTANKKNKGQLIAERVKPGDILILREDDASHTGFVTKVYPDGVFETIEGNRNDKVCRVRYSPNYHEISGFVQLR
;
A
#
# COMPACT_ATOMS: atom_id res chain seq x y z
N MET A 1 18.28 -10.76 12.22
CA MET A 1 18.04 -10.03 10.96
C MET A 1 18.96 -10.62 9.90
N ASN A 2 18.44 -10.94 8.72
CA ASN A 2 19.15 -11.68 7.68
C ASN A 2 18.87 -11.04 6.30
N GLU A 3 19.91 -10.88 5.49
CA GLU A 3 19.79 -10.35 4.12
C GLU A 3 19.08 -11.34 3.18
N ALA A 4 19.25 -12.65 3.43
CA ALA A 4 18.76 -13.72 2.58
C ALA A 4 17.24 -13.91 2.62
N ASP A 5 16.57 -13.50 3.70
CA ASP A 5 15.11 -13.62 3.85
C ASP A 5 14.38 -12.26 3.78
N GLY A 6 15.10 -11.15 3.66
CA GLY A 6 14.52 -9.80 3.58
C GLY A 6 14.11 -9.20 4.94
N SER A 7 14.35 -9.90 6.07
CA SER A 7 14.05 -9.41 7.42
C SER A 7 14.91 -8.22 7.85
N TRP A 8 16.05 -7.96 7.17
CA TRP A 8 16.84 -6.74 7.37
C TRP A 8 16.08 -5.44 7.02
N ARG A 9 15.00 -5.53 6.24
CA ARG A 9 14.09 -4.41 5.93
C ARG A 9 12.92 -4.30 6.90
N GLN A 10 12.90 -5.10 7.96
CA GLN A 10 11.92 -4.95 9.02
C GLN A 10 12.20 -3.64 9.75
N ILE A 11 11.31 -2.67 9.56
CA ILE A 11 11.49 -1.33 10.11
C ILE A 11 10.84 -1.14 11.49
N SER A 12 10.14 -2.16 12.00
CA SER A 12 9.34 -2.09 13.23
C SER A 12 9.18 -3.48 13.87
N ASN A 13 9.15 -3.52 15.21
CA ASN A 13 8.87 -4.73 15.99
C ASN A 13 7.36 -4.99 16.16
N SER A 14 6.50 -4.21 15.48
CA SER A 14 5.05 -4.43 15.47
C SER A 14 4.70 -5.75 14.77
N LYS A 15 3.73 -6.50 15.31
CA LYS A 15 3.20 -7.72 14.67
C LYS A 15 2.55 -7.43 13.30
N GLU A 16 2.13 -6.20 13.05
CA GLU A 16 1.45 -5.76 11.83
C GLU A 16 2.27 -4.72 11.06
N TRP A 17 3.59 -4.89 10.96
CA TRP A 17 4.50 -3.89 10.37
C TRP A 17 4.37 -3.67 8.85
N CYS A 18 3.33 -4.22 8.20
CA CYS A 18 3.06 -3.96 6.78
C CYS A 18 2.77 -2.48 6.53
N ALA A 19 1.91 -1.84 7.34
CA ALA A 19 1.60 -0.43 7.22
C ALA A 19 2.84 0.42 7.51
N ASP A 20 3.56 0.12 8.61
CA ASP A 20 4.84 0.77 8.93
C ASP A 20 5.78 0.75 7.72
N PHE A 21 6.00 -0.41 7.10
CA PHE A 21 6.84 -0.54 5.90
C PHE A 21 6.39 0.36 4.75
N ILE A 22 5.10 0.41 4.44
CA ILE A 22 4.57 1.26 3.37
C ILE A 22 4.80 2.74 3.67
N TYR A 23 4.60 3.16 4.92
CA TYR A 23 4.89 4.54 5.32
C TYR A 23 6.36 4.91 5.12
N HIS A 24 7.29 4.02 5.45
CA HIS A 24 8.71 4.23 5.16
C HIS A 24 9.00 4.33 3.65
N VAL A 25 8.41 3.45 2.84
CA VAL A 25 8.57 3.51 1.37
C VAL A 25 8.03 4.83 0.81
N ILE A 26 6.89 5.33 1.30
CA ILE A 26 6.32 6.62 0.90
C ILE A 26 7.29 7.76 1.24
N ASP A 27 7.73 7.86 2.50
CA ASP A 27 8.63 8.93 2.96
C ASP A 27 9.94 8.97 2.16
N GLU A 28 10.60 7.82 1.99
CA GLU A 28 11.84 7.73 1.20
C GLU A 28 11.62 8.06 -0.28
N THR A 29 10.51 7.62 -0.87
CA THR A 29 10.19 7.92 -2.27
C THR A 29 10.01 9.43 -2.49
N TYR A 30 9.32 10.11 -1.57
CA TYR A 30 9.09 11.56 -1.67
C TYR A 30 10.36 12.37 -1.41
N LYS A 31 11.16 11.97 -0.41
CA LYS A 31 12.49 12.56 -0.15
C LYS A 31 13.41 12.48 -1.37
N GLN A 32 13.50 11.31 -2.02
CA GLN A 32 14.32 11.12 -3.22
C GLN A 32 13.84 11.97 -4.40
N GLN A 33 12.55 12.28 -4.47
CA GLN A 33 11.99 13.20 -5.48
C GLN A 33 12.16 14.68 -5.11
N GLY A 34 12.69 15.01 -3.93
CA GLY A 34 12.75 16.39 -3.44
C GLY A 34 11.37 16.99 -3.16
N LYS A 35 10.37 16.16 -2.84
CA LYS A 35 8.99 16.57 -2.57
C LYS A 35 8.61 16.26 -1.12
N SER A 36 7.64 17.00 -0.60
CA SER A 36 6.93 16.64 0.62
C SER A 36 5.84 15.61 0.32
N VAL A 37 5.59 14.69 1.25
CA VAL A 37 4.42 13.79 1.19
C VAL A 37 3.11 14.58 1.08
N PRO A 38 2.01 13.99 0.57
CA PRO A 38 0.74 14.71 0.43
C PRO A 38 0.25 15.31 1.74
N LYS A 39 -0.21 16.56 1.68
CA LYS A 39 -0.70 17.30 2.85
C LYS A 39 -1.77 16.48 3.58
N GLY A 40 -1.61 16.35 4.90
CA GLY A 40 -2.52 15.57 5.74
C GLY A 40 -2.11 14.11 5.92
N LEU A 41 -1.36 13.51 4.99
CA LEU A 41 -0.78 12.18 5.20
C LEU A 41 0.32 12.22 6.27
N GLU A 42 0.97 13.38 6.43
CA GLU A 42 1.95 13.68 7.49
C GLU A 42 1.43 13.37 8.91
N LYS A 43 0.12 13.52 9.13
CA LYS A 43 -0.50 13.25 10.45
C LYS A 43 -0.64 11.77 10.73
N GLU A 44 -0.83 10.99 9.67
CA GLU A 44 -0.79 9.53 9.67
C GLU A 44 0.65 9.01 9.58
N LEU A 45 1.65 9.91 9.57
CA LEU A 45 3.08 9.66 9.42
C LEU A 45 3.88 10.34 10.56
N PRO A 46 3.65 10.08 11.87
CA PRO A 46 4.53 10.67 12.87
C PRO A 46 5.94 10.09 12.67
N PRO A 47 6.97 10.93 12.41
CA PRO A 47 8.34 10.44 12.32
C PRO A 47 8.70 9.70 13.62
N GLY A 48 9.13 8.45 13.50
CA GLY A 48 9.58 7.65 14.65
C GLY A 48 8.49 7.03 15.53
N LYS A 49 7.22 6.98 15.09
CA LYS A 49 6.19 6.17 15.78
C LYS A 49 5.81 4.94 14.95
N PRO A 50 6.11 3.71 15.42
CA PRO A 50 5.56 2.49 14.82
C PRO A 50 4.07 2.32 15.18
N HIS A 51 3.42 1.29 14.62
CA HIS A 51 2.02 0.87 14.85
C HIS A 51 0.96 1.54 13.97
N HIS A 52 1.31 1.92 12.75
CA HIS A 52 0.31 2.42 11.81
C HIS A 52 -0.66 1.32 11.39
N ARG A 53 -1.89 1.70 11.05
CA ARG A 53 -2.94 0.76 10.64
C ARG A 53 -3.31 0.92 9.16
N VAL A 54 -3.61 -0.21 8.52
CA VAL A 54 -4.14 -0.22 7.14
C VAL A 54 -5.46 0.57 7.04
N GLU A 55 -6.28 0.51 8.10
CA GLU A 55 -7.54 1.25 8.15
C GLU A 55 -7.33 2.78 8.16
N GLU A 56 -6.29 3.28 8.81
CA GLU A 56 -5.98 4.72 8.84
C GLU A 56 -5.62 5.22 7.43
N LEU A 57 -4.78 4.48 6.69
CA LEU A 57 -4.47 4.77 5.28
C LEU A 57 -5.73 4.83 4.41
N LYS A 58 -6.62 3.85 4.58
CA LYS A 58 -7.89 3.79 3.85
C LYS A 58 -8.76 5.01 4.17
N GLN A 59 -8.94 5.35 5.44
CA GLN A 59 -9.78 6.47 5.86
C GLN A 59 -9.20 7.82 5.43
N TRP A 60 -7.87 7.98 5.45
CA TRP A 60 -7.21 9.14 4.87
C TRP A 60 -7.55 9.27 3.38
N GLY A 61 -7.44 8.17 2.62
CA GLY A 61 -7.78 8.15 1.21
C GLY A 61 -9.23 8.55 0.94
N ILE A 62 -10.18 8.04 1.73
CA ILE A 62 -11.61 8.38 1.62
C ILE A 62 -11.83 9.86 1.92
N THR A 63 -11.31 10.34 3.05
CA THR A 63 -11.49 11.72 3.53
C THR A 63 -10.94 12.75 2.54
N ASN A 64 -9.90 12.40 1.77
CA ASN A 64 -9.24 13.31 0.84
C ASN A 64 -9.63 13.07 -0.64
N ASP A 65 -10.67 12.30 -0.91
CA ASP A 65 -11.11 11.93 -2.27
C ASP A 65 -9.99 11.30 -3.12
N LYS A 66 -9.16 10.47 -2.46
CA LYS A 66 -8.04 9.72 -3.04
C LYS A 66 -8.26 8.22 -3.04
N TYR A 67 -9.40 7.73 -2.55
CA TYR A 67 -9.68 6.31 -2.48
C TYR A 67 -10.42 5.79 -3.72
N ILE A 68 -9.82 4.86 -4.44
CA ILE A 68 -10.45 4.09 -5.51
C ILE A 68 -11.02 2.80 -4.90
N GLN A 69 -12.32 2.77 -4.67
CA GLN A 69 -13.01 1.55 -4.25
C GLN A 69 -13.16 0.57 -5.41
N THR A 70 -12.57 -0.62 -5.29
CA THR A 70 -12.68 -1.70 -6.28
C THR A 70 -13.52 -2.87 -5.79
N ALA A 71 -13.68 -3.05 -4.47
CA ALA A 71 -14.59 -4.04 -3.92
C ALA A 71 -16.01 -3.88 -4.49
N ASN A 72 -16.67 -5.01 -4.76
CA ASN A 72 -18.03 -5.10 -5.31
C ASN A 72 -18.23 -4.46 -6.70
N LYS A 73 -17.16 -4.07 -7.41
CA LYS A 73 -17.25 -3.61 -8.81
C LYS A 73 -17.18 -4.81 -9.77
N LYS A 74 -18.01 -4.79 -10.82
CA LYS A 74 -18.03 -5.85 -11.85
C LYS A 74 -16.83 -5.79 -12.81
N ASN A 75 -16.24 -4.62 -13.01
CA ASN A 75 -15.17 -4.35 -13.97
C ASN A 75 -13.84 -3.95 -13.28
N LYS A 76 -13.44 -4.70 -12.24
CA LYS A 76 -12.24 -4.38 -11.44
C LYS A 76 -10.98 -4.18 -12.29
N GLY A 77 -10.72 -5.08 -13.24
CA GLY A 77 -9.53 -5.02 -14.09
C GLY A 77 -9.41 -3.71 -14.87
N GLN A 78 -10.48 -3.34 -15.58
CA GLN A 78 -10.53 -2.07 -16.31
C GLN A 78 -10.34 -0.86 -15.39
N LEU A 79 -11.07 -0.83 -14.26
CA LEU A 79 -10.98 0.26 -13.29
C LEU A 79 -9.54 0.44 -12.76
N ILE A 80 -8.86 -0.67 -12.46
CA ILE A 80 -7.47 -0.67 -11.98
C ILE A 80 -6.53 -0.18 -13.09
N ALA A 81 -6.62 -0.73 -14.30
CA ALA A 81 -5.77 -0.34 -15.42
C ALA A 81 -5.86 1.17 -15.73
N GLU A 82 -7.08 1.72 -15.71
CA GLU A 82 -7.34 3.12 -16.00
C GLU A 82 -6.89 4.05 -14.86
N ARG A 83 -7.22 3.72 -13.61
CA ARG A 83 -7.11 4.68 -12.50
C ARG A 83 -5.91 4.51 -11.58
N VAL A 84 -5.44 3.27 -11.39
CA VAL A 84 -4.31 2.96 -10.51
C VAL A 84 -2.99 3.18 -11.26
N LYS A 85 -1.98 3.70 -10.56
CA LYS A 85 -0.66 3.98 -11.12
C LYS A 85 0.44 3.54 -10.14
N PRO A 86 1.67 3.28 -10.62
CA PRO A 86 2.83 3.14 -9.74
C PRO A 86 2.92 4.34 -8.79
N GLY A 87 3.12 4.06 -7.51
CA GLY A 87 3.05 5.08 -6.45
C GLY A 87 1.76 5.07 -5.63
N ASP A 88 0.68 4.47 -6.13
CA ASP A 88 -0.55 4.27 -5.36
C ASP A 88 -0.38 3.14 -4.34
N ILE A 89 -1.23 3.10 -3.32
CA ILE A 89 -1.18 2.13 -2.22
C ILE A 89 -2.33 1.13 -2.35
N LEU A 90 -2.02 -0.17 -2.37
CA LEU A 90 -2.98 -1.26 -2.27
C LEU A 90 -3.58 -1.33 -0.86
N ILE A 91 -4.89 -1.49 -0.75
CA ILE A 91 -5.59 -1.72 0.52
C ILE A 91 -6.32 -3.08 0.45
N LEU A 92 -5.86 -4.04 1.26
CA LEU A 92 -6.51 -5.34 1.47
C LEU A 92 -7.29 -5.32 2.79
N ARG A 93 -8.62 -5.25 2.67
CA ARG A 93 -9.57 -5.10 3.79
C ARG A 93 -10.91 -5.83 3.57
N GLU A 94 -11.02 -6.60 2.50
CA GLU A 94 -12.14 -7.54 2.35
C GLU A 94 -11.75 -8.90 2.97
N ASP A 95 -12.74 -9.74 3.26
CA ASP A 95 -12.55 -11.10 3.80
C ASP A 95 -11.64 -11.15 5.05
N ASP A 96 -11.89 -10.24 6.00
CA ASP A 96 -11.13 -10.05 7.25
C ASP A 96 -9.63 -9.74 7.09
N ALA A 97 -9.16 -9.50 5.86
CA ALA A 97 -7.77 -9.16 5.59
C ALA A 97 -7.38 -7.81 6.23
N SER A 98 -6.11 -7.69 6.61
CA SER A 98 -5.49 -6.44 7.05
C SER A 98 -4.07 -6.38 6.50
N HIS A 99 -3.95 -5.91 5.25
CA HIS A 99 -2.66 -5.82 4.59
C HIS A 99 -2.60 -4.69 3.56
N THR A 100 -1.40 -4.28 3.19
CA THR A 100 -1.18 -3.17 2.27
C THR A 100 0.13 -3.34 1.49
N GLY A 101 0.23 -2.66 0.36
CA GLY A 101 1.36 -2.76 -0.57
C GLY A 101 1.56 -1.46 -1.34
N PHE A 102 2.79 -1.17 -1.73
CA PHE A 102 3.10 -0.02 -2.60
C PHE A 102 3.11 -0.49 -4.04
N VAL A 103 2.24 0.07 -4.89
CA VAL A 103 2.12 -0.33 -6.30
C VAL A 103 3.36 0.11 -7.07
N THR A 104 4.01 -0.84 -7.72
CA THR A 104 5.22 -0.62 -8.53
C THR A 104 4.98 -0.74 -10.03
N LYS A 105 3.91 -1.44 -10.44
CA LYS A 105 3.54 -1.62 -11.84
C LYS A 105 2.05 -1.95 -12.00
N VAL A 106 1.44 -1.49 -13.07
CA VAL A 106 0.05 -1.81 -13.47
C VAL A 106 0.05 -2.24 -14.94
N TYR A 107 -0.65 -3.32 -15.26
CA TYR A 107 -0.77 -3.90 -16.60
C TYR A 107 -2.11 -3.52 -17.24
N PRO A 108 -2.23 -3.60 -18.59
CA PRO A 108 -3.45 -3.19 -19.30
C PRO A 108 -4.73 -3.96 -18.92
N ASP A 109 -4.60 -5.18 -18.40
CA ASP A 109 -5.71 -6.02 -17.93
C ASP A 109 -6.09 -5.77 -16.46
N GLY A 110 -5.39 -4.85 -15.79
CA GLY A 110 -5.58 -4.53 -14.38
C GLY A 110 -4.84 -5.45 -13.42
N VAL A 111 -4.04 -6.40 -13.91
CA VAL A 111 -3.02 -7.05 -13.07
C VAL A 111 -2.04 -5.98 -12.59
N PHE A 112 -1.49 -6.14 -11.40
CA PHE A 112 -0.53 -5.18 -10.85
C PHE A 112 0.49 -5.86 -9.94
N GLU A 113 1.61 -5.16 -9.70
CA GLU A 113 2.69 -5.60 -8.82
C GLU A 113 2.91 -4.61 -7.68
N THR A 114 3.18 -5.14 -6.50
CA THR A 114 3.47 -4.37 -5.29
C THR A 114 4.85 -4.73 -4.72
N ILE A 115 5.37 -3.83 -3.89
CA ILE A 115 6.34 -4.18 -2.85
C ILE A 115 5.65 -4.05 -1.49
N GLU A 116 5.80 -5.06 -0.64
CA GLU A 116 5.05 -5.21 0.61
C GLU A 116 6.00 -5.59 1.74
N GLY A 117 5.67 -5.17 2.96
CA GLY A 117 6.34 -5.61 4.18
C GLY A 117 5.44 -6.55 4.97
N ASN A 118 6.02 -7.38 5.83
CA ASN A 118 5.31 -8.37 6.64
C ASN A 118 4.48 -9.39 5.84
N ARG A 119 4.83 -9.66 4.59
CA ARG A 119 4.18 -10.73 3.83
C ARG A 119 4.96 -12.01 4.03
N ASN A 120 4.45 -12.90 4.88
CA ASN A 120 5.18 -14.07 5.39
C ASN A 120 6.46 -13.65 6.13
N ASP A 121 6.35 -12.65 7.04
CA ASP A 121 7.43 -12.12 7.87
C ASP A 121 8.64 -11.54 7.10
N LYS A 122 8.42 -11.08 5.85
CA LYS A 122 9.47 -10.48 5.02
C LYS A 122 8.97 -9.34 4.13
N VAL A 123 9.93 -8.63 3.55
CA VAL A 123 9.69 -7.75 2.39
C VAL A 123 9.72 -8.58 1.12
N CYS A 124 8.67 -8.48 0.30
CA CYS A 124 8.63 -9.18 -0.98
C CYS A 124 7.89 -8.38 -2.06
N ARG A 125 8.01 -8.84 -3.30
CA ARG A 125 7.20 -8.38 -4.41
C ARG A 125 6.07 -9.35 -4.64
N VAL A 126 4.87 -8.84 -4.85
CA VAL A 126 3.68 -9.66 -5.09
C VAL A 126 3.00 -9.19 -6.36
N ARG A 127 2.47 -10.13 -7.14
CA ARG A 127 1.62 -9.86 -8.30
C ARG A 127 0.19 -10.26 -7.96
N TYR A 128 -0.74 -9.35 -8.19
CA TYR A 128 -2.16 -9.55 -7.91
C TYR A 128 -2.99 -9.63 -9.19
N SER A 129 -3.93 -10.58 -9.18
CA SER A 129 -5.08 -10.52 -10.08
C SER A 129 -6.00 -9.38 -9.66
N PRO A 130 -6.62 -8.62 -10.60
CA PRO A 130 -7.60 -7.59 -10.26
C PRO A 130 -8.82 -8.14 -9.50
N ASN A 131 -9.05 -9.46 -9.58
CA ASN A 131 -10.15 -10.16 -8.90
C ASN A 131 -9.71 -10.82 -7.59
N TYR A 132 -8.51 -10.56 -7.09
CA TYR A 132 -8.10 -11.07 -5.79
C TYR A 132 -9.09 -10.58 -4.72
N HIS A 133 -9.68 -11.54 -4.01
CA HIS A 133 -10.87 -11.35 -3.17
C HIS A 133 -10.70 -10.33 -2.04
N GLU A 134 -9.53 -10.31 -1.39
CA GLU A 134 -9.23 -9.39 -0.28
C GLU A 134 -9.08 -7.91 -0.70
N ILE A 135 -9.02 -7.60 -2.00
CA ILE A 135 -8.82 -6.22 -2.49
C ILE A 135 -10.06 -5.38 -2.21
N SER A 136 -9.88 -4.40 -1.32
CA SER A 136 -10.90 -3.39 -1.05
C SER A 136 -10.80 -2.18 -2.00
N GLY A 137 -9.57 -1.77 -2.33
CA GLY A 137 -9.31 -0.59 -3.15
C GLY A 137 -7.87 -0.13 -3.11
N PHE A 138 -7.67 1.12 -3.55
CA PHE A 138 -6.37 1.76 -3.65
C PHE A 138 -6.43 3.20 -3.14
N VAL A 139 -5.35 3.68 -2.53
CA VAL A 139 -5.18 5.09 -2.14
C VAL A 139 -4.22 5.76 -3.12
N GLN A 140 -4.65 6.89 -3.68
CA GLN A 140 -3.86 7.67 -4.62
C GLN A 140 -3.02 8.72 -3.89
N LEU A 141 -1.71 8.77 -4.16
CA LEU A 141 -0.81 9.74 -3.52
C LEU A 141 -0.56 11.00 -4.35
N ARG A 142 -1.11 11.08 -5.56
CA ARG A 142 -0.95 12.21 -6.50
C ARG A 142 -2.10 13.19 -6.44
#